data_AF-A0A673L0I7-F1
#
_entry.id   AF-A0A673L0I7-F1
#
_cell.length_a   1.000
_cell.length_b   1.000
_cell.length_c   1.000
_cell.angle_alpha   90.00
_cell.angle_beta   90.00
_cell.angle_gamma   90.00
#
_symmetry.space_group_name_H-M   'P 1'
#
loop_
_entity.id
_entity.type
_entity.pdbx_description
1 polymer ?
#
loop_
_entity_poly.entity_id
_entity_poly.type
_entity_poly.pdbx_seq_one_letter_code
_entity_poly.pdbx_strand_id
1 'polypeptide(L)'
;SGGTQLKLVMSFPNYGQALFKPMKQERHEETDVNLYYFSDFERHLDRILGFRRVPPVVGRLINVIKEIKDITTDHKLVTTFFTSPVGNTCFYGQCSYYCSTGYAICGRPLKIEGSMAAMLPDLSLAPRRSWRSPWRGSYSRSKLAHPGSSHVVAASPPAAPSSNPPAAPFSSSPASSHSRPHRV
;
A
#
# COMPACT_ATOMS: atom_id res chain seq x y z
N SER A 1 -5.86 -13.23 -11.19
CA SER A 1 -7.30 -13.24 -10.83
C SER A 1 -7.46 -13.22 -9.32
N GLY A 2 -8.63 -12.80 -8.80
CA GLY A 2 -8.98 -12.92 -7.37
C GLY A 2 -8.88 -11.65 -6.52
N GLY A 3 -8.69 -10.47 -7.11
CA GLY A 3 -8.69 -9.19 -6.38
C GLY A 3 -10.09 -8.70 -6.04
N THR A 4 -10.22 -7.97 -4.91
CA THR A 4 -11.45 -7.26 -4.55
C THR A 4 -11.82 -6.22 -5.60
N GLN A 5 -10.86 -5.39 -5.98
CA GLN A 5 -11.02 -4.34 -6.98
C GLN A 5 -10.07 -4.56 -8.16
N LEU A 6 -10.30 -3.86 -9.26
CA LEU A 6 -9.45 -3.91 -10.45
C LEU A 6 -8.06 -3.35 -10.15
N LYS A 7 -7.04 -4.19 -10.36
CA LYS A 7 -5.63 -3.84 -10.25
C LYS A 7 -4.89 -4.58 -11.36
N LEU A 8 -4.02 -3.90 -12.08
CA LEU A 8 -3.21 -4.51 -13.16
C LEU A 8 -1.76 -4.63 -12.70
N VAL A 9 -1.08 -5.68 -13.14
CA VAL A 9 0.38 -5.79 -12.97
C VAL A 9 1.01 -5.33 -14.28
N MET A 10 1.84 -4.29 -14.19
CA MET A 10 2.53 -3.69 -15.32
C MET A 10 4.00 -4.11 -15.28
N SER A 11 4.48 -4.73 -16.35
CA SER A 11 5.89 -5.09 -16.53
C SER A 11 6.57 -4.04 -17.40
N PHE A 12 7.78 -3.64 -17.02
CA PHE A 12 8.57 -2.65 -17.73
C PHE A 12 9.74 -3.29 -18.50
N PRO A 13 10.33 -2.58 -19.47
CA PRO A 13 11.47 -3.09 -20.26
C PRO A 13 12.69 -3.50 -19.42
N ASN A 14 12.87 -2.90 -18.24
CA ASN A 14 13.93 -3.23 -17.30
C ASN A 14 13.57 -4.41 -16.37
N TYR A 15 12.57 -5.22 -16.74
CA TYR A 15 12.04 -6.35 -15.96
C TYR A 15 11.39 -5.97 -14.62
N GLY A 16 11.37 -4.68 -14.28
CA GLY A 16 10.66 -4.18 -13.10
C GLY A 16 9.15 -4.38 -13.27
N GLN A 17 8.46 -4.52 -12.14
CA GLN A 17 7.00 -4.62 -12.12
C GLN A 17 6.41 -3.56 -11.20
N ALA A 18 5.22 -3.09 -11.55
CA ALA A 18 4.41 -2.22 -10.72
C ALA A 18 2.95 -2.67 -10.70
N LEU A 19 2.31 -2.46 -9.55
CA LEU A 19 0.87 -2.60 -9.42
C LEU A 19 0.21 -1.28 -9.85
N PHE A 20 -0.52 -1.34 -10.96
CA PHE A 20 -1.31 -0.23 -11.46
C PHE A 20 -2.73 -0.26 -10.90
N LYS A 21 -3.15 0.87 -10.34
CA LYS A 21 -4.54 1.12 -9.94
C LYS A 21 -5.08 2.30 -10.73
N PRO A 22 -6.06 2.09 -11.62
CA PRO A 22 -6.68 3.17 -12.37
C PRO A 22 -7.52 4.07 -11.45
N MET A 23 -7.65 5.34 -11.85
CA MET A 23 -8.56 6.28 -11.21
C MET A 23 -10.01 5.81 -11.38
N LYS A 24 -10.74 5.66 -10.27
CA LYS A 24 -12.16 5.23 -10.25
C LYS A 24 -13.14 6.33 -9.87
N GLN A 25 -12.68 7.34 -9.15
CA GLN A 25 -13.48 8.42 -8.59
C GLN A 25 -12.82 9.75 -8.93
N GLU A 26 -13.62 10.79 -9.17
CA GLU A 26 -13.09 12.13 -9.44
C GLU A 26 -12.44 12.76 -8.22
N ARG A 27 -11.52 13.72 -8.45
CA ARG A 27 -10.75 14.35 -7.35
C ARG A 27 -11.63 15.10 -6.35
N HIS A 28 -12.73 15.66 -6.83
CA HIS A 28 -13.66 16.49 -6.05
C HIS A 28 -14.92 15.73 -5.64
N GLU A 29 -14.98 14.44 -5.96
CA GLU A 29 -16.10 13.60 -5.59
C GLU A 29 -15.84 12.98 -4.21
N GLU A 30 -16.87 13.02 -3.36
CA GLU A 30 -16.84 12.42 -2.04
C GLU A 30 -17.44 11.02 -2.08
N THR A 31 -16.99 10.16 -1.16
CA THR A 31 -17.58 8.84 -1.02
C THR A 31 -19.02 9.00 -0.51
N ASP A 32 -19.98 8.35 -1.16
CA ASP A 32 -21.39 8.36 -0.74
C ASP A 32 -21.52 7.89 0.72
N VAL A 33 -22.28 8.62 1.52
CA VAL A 33 -22.53 8.32 2.95
C VAL A 33 -23.19 6.96 3.18
N ASN A 34 -23.89 6.43 2.18
CA ASN A 34 -24.54 5.12 2.22
C ASN A 34 -23.57 3.98 1.86
N LEU A 35 -22.34 4.30 1.45
CA LEU A 35 -21.34 3.31 1.08
C LEU A 35 -20.66 2.75 2.33
N TYR A 36 -20.62 1.41 2.44
CA TYR A 36 -19.84 0.75 3.49
C TYR A 36 -18.34 0.93 3.26
N TYR A 37 -17.54 0.99 4.34
CA TYR A 37 -16.08 1.15 4.27
C TYR A 37 -15.34 0.09 3.43
N PHE A 38 -15.88 -1.13 3.31
CA PHE A 38 -15.26 -2.19 2.49
C PHE A 38 -15.52 -2.04 0.98
N SER A 39 -16.40 -1.10 0.64
CA SER A 39 -16.76 -0.71 -0.72
C SER A 39 -16.06 0.58 -1.17
N ASP A 40 -15.40 1.28 -0.25
CA ASP A 40 -14.73 2.56 -0.50
C ASP A 40 -13.50 2.43 -1.41
N PHE A 41 -13.08 3.55 -2.00
CA PHE A 41 -11.94 3.62 -2.91
C PHE A 41 -10.62 3.94 -2.19
N GLU A 42 -9.52 3.34 -2.64
CA GLU A 42 -8.23 3.41 -1.95
C GLU A 42 -7.49 4.75 -2.20
N ARG A 43 -6.92 5.37 -1.15
CA ARG A 43 -6.08 6.61 -1.20
C ARG A 43 -4.76 6.41 -0.43
N HIS A 44 -3.73 7.22 -0.70
CA HIS A 44 -2.37 7.02 -0.14
C HIS A 44 -1.81 8.26 0.59
N LEU A 45 -1.32 8.10 1.84
CA LEU A 45 -0.70 9.16 2.66
C LEU A 45 0.34 8.63 3.68
N ASP A 46 1.41 7.95 3.24
CA ASP A 46 2.41 7.38 4.18
C ASP A 46 3.65 8.28 4.36
N ARG A 47 4.14 8.89 3.28
CA ARG A 47 5.44 9.58 3.25
C ARG A 47 5.50 10.81 4.16
N ILE A 48 4.43 11.60 4.21
CA ILE A 48 4.38 12.85 4.98
C ILE A 48 4.47 12.57 6.50
N LEU A 49 3.97 11.42 6.94
CA LEU A 49 3.97 11.01 8.35
C LEU A 49 5.29 10.37 8.81
N GLY A 50 6.29 10.25 7.92
CA GLY A 50 7.62 9.72 8.24
C GLY A 50 7.69 8.20 8.46
N PHE A 51 6.59 7.46 8.27
CA PHE A 51 6.54 6.02 8.53
C PHE A 51 7.39 5.19 7.57
N ARG A 52 7.42 5.55 6.27
CA ARG A 52 8.21 4.86 5.23
C ARG A 52 7.93 3.35 5.19
N ARG A 53 6.66 2.96 5.31
CA ARG A 53 6.21 1.55 5.34
C ARG A 53 5.53 1.12 4.04
N VAL A 54 5.16 2.07 3.19
CA VAL A 54 4.46 1.81 1.93
C VAL A 54 5.46 1.84 0.77
N PRO A 55 5.35 0.94 -0.23
CA PRO A 55 6.20 0.98 -1.41
C PRO A 55 6.07 2.33 -2.15
N PRO A 56 7.12 2.79 -2.85
CA PRO A 56 7.02 4.01 -3.66
C PRO A 56 5.88 3.91 -4.68
N VAL A 57 5.09 4.99 -4.79
CA VAL A 57 3.96 5.10 -5.71
C VAL A 57 4.07 6.40 -6.51
N VAL A 58 3.85 6.33 -7.82
CA VAL A 58 3.81 7.50 -8.72
C VAL A 58 2.51 7.54 -9.52
N GLY A 59 2.00 8.73 -9.79
CA GLY A 59 0.88 8.93 -10.73
C GLY A 59 1.38 8.91 -12.17
N ARG A 60 0.62 8.28 -13.08
CA ARG A 60 0.94 8.27 -14.52
C ARG A 60 -0.34 8.27 -15.36
N LEU A 61 -0.29 8.97 -16.48
CA LEU A 61 -1.27 8.86 -17.55
C LEU A 61 -0.89 7.70 -18.47
N ILE A 62 -1.82 6.76 -18.65
CA ILE A 62 -1.63 5.54 -19.43
C ILE A 62 -2.55 5.55 -20.64
N ASN A 63 -2.01 5.29 -21.83
CA ASN A 63 -2.81 5.04 -23.02
C ASN A 63 -3.43 3.64 -22.96
N VAL A 64 -4.76 3.60 -22.82
CA VAL A 64 -5.54 2.38 -22.60
C VAL A 64 -5.39 1.37 -23.73
N ILE A 65 -5.19 1.82 -24.97
CA ILE A 65 -5.00 0.93 -26.11
C ILE A 65 -3.55 0.45 -26.15
N LYS A 66 -2.61 1.39 -26.34
CA LYS A 66 -1.20 1.07 -26.61
C LYS A 66 -0.47 0.44 -25.43
N GLU A 67 -0.82 0.81 -24.20
CA GLU A 67 -0.10 0.40 -22.98
C GLU A 67 -0.88 -0.62 -22.15
N ILE A 68 -2.09 -1.02 -22.56
CA ILE A 68 -2.86 -2.06 -21.86
C ILE A 68 -3.42 -3.06 -22.87
N LYS A 69 -4.36 -2.65 -23.72
CA LYS A 69 -5.11 -3.56 -24.61
C LYS A 69 -4.20 -4.33 -25.57
N ASP A 70 -3.28 -3.64 -26.22
CA ASP A 70 -2.48 -4.21 -27.32
C ASP A 70 -1.31 -5.06 -26.80
N ILE A 71 -0.91 -4.88 -25.54
CA ILE A 71 0.27 -5.54 -24.95
C ILE A 71 -0.07 -6.61 -23.92
N THR A 72 -1.31 -6.65 -23.43
CA THR A 72 -1.71 -7.63 -22.43
C THR A 72 -1.84 -9.02 -23.03
N THR A 73 -1.31 -10.04 -22.35
CA THR A 73 -1.50 -11.45 -22.70
C THR A 73 -2.75 -12.04 -22.03
N ASP A 74 -3.36 -11.33 -21.08
CA ASP A 74 -4.55 -11.81 -20.36
C ASP A 74 -5.82 -11.64 -21.21
N HIS A 75 -6.27 -12.74 -21.80
CA HIS A 75 -7.49 -12.78 -22.60
C HIS A 75 -8.73 -12.30 -21.82
N LYS A 76 -8.80 -12.56 -20.51
CA LYS A 76 -9.94 -12.13 -19.69
C LYS A 76 -10.03 -10.62 -19.62
N LEU A 77 -8.89 -9.95 -19.55
CA LEU A 77 -8.82 -8.50 -19.56
C LEU A 77 -9.19 -7.94 -20.94
N VAL A 78 -8.62 -8.49 -22.02
CA VAL A 78 -8.86 -8.04 -23.41
C VAL A 78 -10.35 -8.07 -23.76
N THR A 79 -11.07 -9.12 -23.36
CA THR A 79 -12.50 -9.26 -23.66
C THR A 79 -13.39 -8.22 -23.00
N THR A 80 -12.88 -7.49 -22.00
CA THR A 80 -13.67 -6.45 -21.31
C THR A 80 -13.57 -5.07 -21.95
N PHE A 81 -12.77 -4.91 -23.00
CA PHE A 81 -12.64 -3.63 -23.69
C PHE A 81 -13.82 -3.36 -24.61
N PHE A 82 -14.34 -2.14 -24.59
CA PHE A 82 -15.40 -1.68 -25.48
C PHE A 82 -15.30 -0.18 -25.75
N THR A 83 -15.98 0.26 -26.80
CA THR A 83 -16.13 1.69 -27.12
C THR A 83 -17.44 2.19 -26.53
N SER A 84 -17.37 3.24 -25.72
CA SER A 84 -18.57 3.91 -25.17
C SER A 84 -19.36 4.64 -26.25
N PRO A 85 -20.65 4.97 -26.02
CA PRO A 85 -21.47 5.74 -26.97
C PRO A 85 -20.89 7.10 -27.37
N VAL A 86 -20.04 7.68 -26.52
CA VAL A 86 -19.35 8.97 -26.77
C VAL A 86 -17.96 8.79 -27.41
N GLY A 87 -17.62 7.58 -27.87
CA GLY A 87 -16.38 7.29 -28.60
C GLY A 87 -15.15 7.05 -27.71
N ASN A 88 -15.27 7.08 -26.38
CA ASN A 88 -14.15 6.78 -25.48
C ASN A 88 -13.89 5.27 -25.40
N THR A 89 -12.62 4.88 -25.29
CA THR A 89 -12.25 3.48 -25.04
C THR A 89 -12.35 3.18 -23.55
N CYS A 90 -13.07 2.12 -23.20
CA CYS A 90 -13.34 1.71 -21.82
C CYS A 90 -13.00 0.24 -21.59
N PHE A 91 -12.75 -0.12 -20.35
CA PHE A 91 -12.62 -1.51 -19.91
C PHE A 91 -13.01 -1.65 -18.43
N TYR A 92 -13.45 -2.82 -18.01
CA TYR A 92 -13.85 -3.08 -16.61
C TYR A 92 -13.08 -4.24 -15.96
N GLY A 93 -12.37 -5.06 -16.74
CA GLY A 93 -11.59 -6.21 -16.25
C GLY A 93 -12.43 -7.24 -15.49
N GLN A 94 -11.75 -8.14 -14.76
CA GLN A 94 -12.43 -9.21 -14.01
C GLN A 94 -11.95 -9.24 -12.55
N CYS A 95 -12.80 -8.74 -11.65
CA CYS A 95 -12.60 -8.72 -10.19
C CYS A 95 -13.95 -8.89 -9.46
N SER A 96 -13.94 -9.02 -8.14
CA SER A 96 -15.18 -9.31 -7.38
C SER A 96 -16.07 -8.09 -7.12
N TYR A 97 -15.50 -6.90 -6.95
CA TYR A 97 -16.24 -5.66 -6.73
C TYR A 97 -15.97 -4.63 -7.83
N TYR A 98 -17.03 -4.03 -8.36
CA TYR A 98 -16.95 -2.91 -9.30
C TYR A 98 -16.14 -3.25 -10.57
N CYS A 99 -16.36 -4.46 -11.11
CA CYS A 99 -15.83 -4.93 -12.41
C CYS A 99 -16.98 -5.37 -13.32
N SER A 100 -17.82 -4.42 -13.72
CA SER A 100 -18.88 -4.61 -14.71
C SER A 100 -18.97 -3.37 -15.60
N THR A 101 -19.74 -3.45 -16.69
CA THR A 101 -19.90 -2.34 -17.65
C THR A 101 -20.35 -1.03 -17.00
N GLY A 102 -21.19 -1.09 -15.95
CA GLY A 102 -21.66 0.11 -15.22
C GLY A 102 -20.58 0.81 -14.39
N TYR A 103 -19.47 0.13 -14.10
CA TYR A 103 -18.31 0.67 -13.38
C TYR A 103 -17.05 0.65 -14.25
N ALA A 104 -17.23 0.70 -15.56
CA ALA A 104 -16.12 0.67 -16.51
C ALA A 104 -15.25 1.92 -16.38
N ILE A 105 -13.96 1.73 -16.61
CA ILE A 105 -12.97 2.79 -16.58
C ILE A 105 -12.73 3.22 -18.02
N CYS A 106 -12.98 4.50 -18.28
CA CYS A 106 -12.94 5.06 -19.62
C CYS A 106 -11.83 6.09 -19.75
N GLY A 107 -11.13 6.06 -20.89
CA GLY A 107 -10.19 7.12 -21.25
C GLY A 107 -10.87 8.44 -21.60
N ARG A 108 -10.07 9.50 -21.62
CA ARG A 108 -10.49 10.84 -22.10
C ARG A 108 -9.57 11.34 -23.22
N PRO A 109 -9.76 10.91 -24.49
CA PRO A 109 -10.57 9.76 -24.92
C PRO A 109 -9.84 8.42 -24.80
N LEU A 110 -8.50 8.43 -24.79
CA LEU A 110 -7.65 7.23 -24.78
C LEU A 110 -6.78 7.09 -23.54
N LYS A 111 -6.55 8.17 -22.79
CA LYS A 111 -5.68 8.15 -21.62
C LYS A 111 -6.50 8.08 -20.34
N ILE A 112 -6.02 7.28 -19.39
CA ILE A 112 -6.53 7.24 -18.02
C ILE A 112 -5.42 7.61 -17.06
N GLU A 113 -5.80 8.28 -15.97
CA GLU A 113 -4.92 8.47 -14.82
C GLU A 113 -4.94 7.20 -13.95
N GLY A 114 -3.79 6.87 -13.38
CA GLY A 114 -3.73 5.91 -12.29
C GLY A 114 -2.43 6.00 -11.52
N SER A 115 -2.35 5.19 -10.47
CA SER A 115 -1.18 5.07 -9.61
C SER A 115 -0.39 3.80 -9.94
N MET A 116 0.93 3.92 -9.99
CA MET A 116 1.89 2.85 -10.22
C MET A 116 2.67 2.64 -8.92
N ALA A 117 2.34 1.58 -8.17
CA ALA A 117 3.06 1.20 -6.97
C ALA A 117 4.15 0.18 -7.30
N ALA A 118 5.40 0.45 -6.91
CA ALA A 118 6.49 -0.50 -7.13
C ALA A 118 6.17 -1.86 -6.49
N MET A 119 6.40 -2.95 -7.23
CA MET A 119 6.21 -4.28 -6.69
C MET A 119 7.24 -4.57 -5.61
N LEU A 120 6.80 -5.20 -4.52
CA LEU A 120 7.70 -5.78 -3.55
C LEU A 120 8.44 -6.98 -4.16
N PRO A 121 9.61 -7.36 -3.62
CA PRO A 121 10.33 -8.54 -4.09
C PRO A 121 9.45 -9.79 -4.10
N ASP A 122 9.80 -10.75 -4.95
CA ASP A 122 9.06 -12.01 -5.04
C ASP A 122 9.05 -12.75 -3.69
N LEU A 123 7.96 -13.50 -3.43
CA LEU A 123 7.80 -14.25 -2.18
C LEU A 123 8.84 -15.37 -2.01
N SER A 124 9.39 -15.89 -3.11
CA SER A 124 10.47 -16.88 -3.09
C SER A 124 11.79 -16.29 -2.57
N LEU A 125 12.05 -15.00 -2.82
CA LEU A 125 13.25 -14.30 -2.38
C LEU A 125 13.07 -13.67 -0.99
N ALA A 126 11.90 -13.10 -0.73
CA ALA A 126 11.56 -12.44 0.52
C ALA A 126 10.18 -12.90 1.02
N PRO A 127 10.13 -14.00 1.79
CA PRO A 127 8.90 -14.49 2.37
C PRO A 127 8.24 -13.44 3.27
N ARG A 128 6.92 -13.31 3.17
CA ARG A 128 6.14 -12.32 3.94
C ARG A 128 5.13 -13.02 4.84
N ARG A 129 5.04 -12.54 6.09
CA ARG A 129 4.03 -12.99 7.04
C ARG A 129 2.83 -12.05 7.04
N SER A 130 1.64 -12.60 6.87
CA SER A 130 0.37 -11.87 6.97
C SER A 130 -0.23 -12.07 8.35
N TRP A 131 -0.49 -10.97 9.06
CA TRP A 131 -1.09 -10.98 10.38
C TRP A 131 -2.53 -10.48 10.31
N ARG A 132 -3.45 -11.17 10.99
CA ARG A 132 -4.83 -10.71 11.12
C ARG A 132 -4.90 -9.66 12.23
N SER A 133 -5.28 -8.42 11.87
CA SER A 133 -5.46 -7.36 12.86
C SER A 133 -6.52 -7.75 13.91
N PRO A 134 -6.25 -7.60 15.22
CA PRO A 134 -7.24 -7.78 16.28
C PRO A 134 -8.43 -6.83 16.18
N TRP A 135 -8.25 -5.68 15.51
CA TRP A 135 -9.26 -4.66 15.25
C TRP A 135 -9.81 -4.72 13.83
N ARG A 136 -9.68 -5.86 13.16
CA ARG A 136 -10.27 -6.07 11.83
C ARG A 136 -11.79 -5.92 11.91
N GLY A 137 -12.36 -5.07 11.04
CA GLY A 137 -13.81 -4.92 10.88
C GLY A 137 -14.52 -6.24 10.56
N SER A 138 -15.86 -6.24 10.68
CA SER A 138 -16.69 -7.43 10.44
C SER A 138 -16.84 -7.78 8.95
N TYR A 139 -16.63 -6.82 8.04
CA TYR A 139 -16.92 -6.92 6.60
C TYR A 139 -18.31 -7.52 6.34
N SER A 140 -19.29 -7.13 7.15
CA SER A 140 -20.68 -7.59 7.10
C SER A 140 -21.61 -6.41 7.31
N ARG A 141 -22.73 -6.41 6.58
CA ARG A 141 -23.78 -5.38 6.71
C ARG A 141 -24.59 -5.52 8.01
N SER A 142 -24.61 -6.71 8.59
CA SER A 142 -25.50 -7.05 9.71
C SER A 142 -24.74 -7.42 10.97
N LYS A 143 -23.47 -7.81 10.87
CA LYS A 143 -22.68 -8.25 12.02
C LYS A 143 -21.76 -7.14 12.52
N LEU A 144 -21.76 -6.94 13.83
CA LEU A 144 -20.79 -6.07 14.51
C LEU A 144 -19.43 -6.77 14.61
N ALA A 145 -18.36 -5.98 14.55
CA ALA A 145 -17.01 -6.47 14.80
C ALA A 145 -16.82 -6.73 16.30
N HIS A 146 -16.09 -7.79 16.66
CA HIS A 146 -15.72 -8.08 18.03
C HIS A 146 -14.22 -7.79 18.19
N PRO A 147 -13.83 -6.65 18.78
CA PRO A 147 -12.43 -6.34 19.03
C PRO A 147 -11.82 -7.36 20.00
N GLY A 148 -10.63 -7.89 19.70
CA GLY A 148 -9.82 -8.63 20.68
C GLY A 148 -10.03 -10.15 20.79
N SER A 149 -10.77 -10.80 19.87
CA SER A 149 -10.96 -12.27 19.90
C SER A 149 -9.82 -13.08 19.29
N SER A 150 -8.84 -12.42 18.67
CA SER A 150 -7.59 -13.07 18.28
C SER A 150 -6.61 -12.84 19.41
N HIS A 151 -6.22 -13.89 20.13
CA HIS A 151 -5.13 -13.85 21.11
C HIS A 151 -4.04 -12.93 20.60
N VAL A 152 -3.91 -11.76 21.21
CA VAL A 152 -2.74 -10.92 21.01
C VAL A 152 -1.62 -11.77 21.56
N VAL A 153 -0.84 -12.40 20.68
CA VAL A 153 0.52 -12.76 21.04
C VAL A 153 1.16 -11.42 21.31
N ALA A 154 1.14 -11.00 22.58
CA ALA A 154 2.08 -10.03 23.08
C ALA A 154 3.41 -10.53 22.55
N ALA A 155 4.08 -9.74 21.71
CA ALA A 155 5.43 -10.06 21.31
C ALA A 155 6.17 -10.36 22.61
N SER A 156 6.55 -11.62 22.82
CA SER A 156 7.33 -11.99 23.98
C SER A 156 8.49 -11.01 24.01
N PRO A 157 8.69 -10.27 25.12
CA PRO A 157 9.84 -9.37 25.20
C PRO A 157 11.08 -10.22 24.88
N PRO A 158 12.02 -9.72 24.07
CA PRO A 158 13.26 -10.44 23.84
C PRO A 158 13.84 -10.75 25.22
N ALA A 159 14.15 -12.03 25.45
CA ALA A 159 14.73 -12.48 26.71
C ALA A 159 15.87 -11.54 27.07
N ALA A 160 15.78 -10.91 28.25
CA ALA A 160 16.83 -10.05 28.76
C ALA A 160 18.15 -10.85 28.75
N PRO A 161 19.25 -10.32 28.21
CA PRO A 161 20.53 -11.01 28.28
C PRO A 161 20.91 -11.17 29.76
N SER A 162 20.94 -12.42 30.21
CA SER A 162 21.45 -12.80 31.53
C SER A 162 22.97 -12.66 31.52
N SER A 163 23.48 -11.53 31.99
CA SER A 163 24.75 -11.42 32.72
C SER A 163 25.07 -9.94 32.96
N ASN A 164 24.89 -9.49 34.19
CA ASN A 164 25.62 -8.31 34.66
C ASN A 164 27.09 -8.72 34.81
N PRO A 165 28.06 -8.10 34.12
CA PRO A 165 29.44 -8.19 34.55
C PRO A 165 29.59 -7.47 35.91
N PRO A 166 30.44 -7.97 36.82
CA PRO A 166 30.64 -7.35 38.13
C PRO A 166 31.19 -5.93 37.96
N ALA A 167 30.68 -5.01 38.78
CA ALA A 167 31.09 -3.62 38.83
C ALA A 167 32.60 -3.51 39.10
N ALA A 168 33.32 -2.85 38.19
CA ALA A 168 34.70 -2.45 38.44
C ALA A 168 34.73 -1.37 39.54
N PRO A 169 35.67 -1.44 40.50
CA PRO A 169 35.81 -0.40 41.53
C PRO A 169 36.31 0.90 40.89
N PHE A 170 35.57 1.98 41.12
CA PHE A 170 36.01 3.35 40.80
C PHE A 170 37.27 3.68 41.60
N SER A 171 38.41 3.81 40.92
CA SER A 171 39.58 4.49 41.46
C SER A 171 39.43 6.00 41.22
N SER A 172 39.23 6.75 42.29
CA SER A 172 39.32 8.21 42.27
C SER A 172 40.79 8.63 42.14
N SER A 173 41.12 9.39 41.10
CA SER A 173 42.40 10.13 41.04
C SER A 173 42.26 11.44 41.82
N PRO A 174 43.28 11.87 42.59
CA PRO A 174 43.20 13.08 43.38
C PRO A 174 43.27 14.34 42.51
N ALA A 175 42.50 15.35 42.91
CA ALA A 175 42.41 16.66 42.27
C ALA A 175 43.74 17.42 42.35
N SER A 176 44.25 17.89 41.20
CA SER A 176 45.36 18.83 41.12
C SER A 176 44.87 20.23 41.47
N SER A 177 45.40 20.82 42.55
CA SER A 177 45.23 22.22 42.89
C SER A 177 46.01 23.11 41.91
N HIS A 178 45.35 24.10 41.32
CA HIS A 178 46.00 25.21 40.62
C HIS A 178 45.66 26.51 41.36
N SER A 179 46.61 27.00 42.15
CA SER A 179 46.60 28.34 42.72
C SER A 179 47.14 29.34 41.68
N ARG A 180 46.31 30.33 41.33
CA ARG A 180 46.73 31.53 40.60
C ARG A 180 47.60 32.41 41.51
N PRO A 181 48.64 33.10 41.01
CA PRO A 181 49.18 34.26 41.68
C PRO A 181 48.52 35.57 41.19
N HIS A 182 48.42 36.47 42.16
CA HIS A 182 47.77 37.77 42.17
C HIS A 182 48.34 38.79 41.19
N ARG A 183 47.47 39.73 40.82
CA ARG A 183 47.76 41.02 40.16
C ARG A 183 48.11 42.05 41.24
N VAL A 184 49.23 42.75 41.07
CA VAL A 184 49.46 44.18 41.40
C VAL A 184 50.28 44.75 40.26
#